data_AF-A0A5C1YDR7-F1
#
_entry.id   AF-A0A5C1YDR7-F1
#
_cell.length_a   1.000
_cell.length_b   1.000
_cell.length_c   1.000
_cell.angle_alpha   90.00
_cell.angle_beta   90.00
_cell.angle_gamma   90.00
#
_symmetry.space_group_name_H-M   'P 1'
#
loop_
_entity.id
_entity.type
_entity.pdbx_description
1 polymer ?
#
loop_
_entity_poly.entity_id
_entity_poly.type
_entity_poly.pdbx_seq_one_letter_code
_entity_poly.pdbx_strand_id
1 'polypeptide(L)'
;MHRFTMPAAAAAIAGALLLAGCASTDGSSEASSCDVIKVEVRDISNGAQNTLAAESDPAALSDYLSGLSERVTTLEGEAPNDDVKSALGDLSTSIENAAGWADEQPTPDPEAEEPEGLDADGIAAQQESIQAAAVKVTEVCTTD
;
A
#
# COMPACT_ATOMS: atom_id res chain seq x y z
N MET A 1 16.50 9.08 46.83
CA MET A 1 15.10 8.62 47.01
C MET A 1 14.20 9.54 46.22
N HIS A 2 13.56 9.05 45.16
CA HIS A 2 12.18 9.35 44.75
C HIS A 2 11.90 8.43 43.56
N ARG A 3 11.19 7.35 43.86
CA ARG A 3 10.72 6.34 42.91
C ARG A 3 9.46 6.91 42.26
N PHE A 4 9.45 7.12 40.95
CA PHE A 4 8.22 7.36 40.23
C PHE A 4 7.60 6.01 39.86
N THR A 5 6.48 5.73 40.52
CA THR A 5 5.61 4.58 40.34
C THR A 5 4.84 4.67 39.03
N MET A 6 4.90 3.60 38.22
CA MET A 6 4.00 3.31 37.10
C MET A 6 2.54 3.28 37.53
N PRO A 7 1.59 3.72 36.69
CA PRO A 7 0.27 3.13 36.60
C PRO A 7 0.26 2.11 35.45
N ALA A 8 0.17 0.84 35.82
CA ALA A 8 -0.26 -0.22 34.92
C ALA A 8 -1.71 0.03 34.51
N ALA A 9 -1.97 0.17 33.22
CA ALA A 9 -3.29 0.03 32.63
C ALA A 9 -3.25 -1.14 31.66
N ALA A 10 -3.49 -2.33 32.21
CA ALA A 10 -3.84 -3.51 31.44
C ALA A 10 -5.23 -3.29 30.83
N ALA A 11 -5.30 -3.07 29.53
CA ALA A 11 -6.53 -3.22 28.76
C ALA A 11 -6.42 -4.53 27.96
N ALA A 12 -6.73 -5.64 28.61
CA ALA A 12 -6.98 -6.90 27.93
C ALA A 12 -8.34 -6.82 27.25
N ILE A 13 -8.37 -6.50 25.95
CA ILE A 13 -9.56 -6.67 25.13
C ILE A 13 -9.49 -8.08 24.56
N ALA A 14 -9.99 -9.03 25.35
CA ALA A 14 -10.35 -10.36 24.89
C ALA A 14 -11.63 -10.23 24.04
N GLY A 15 -11.45 -9.95 22.74
CA GLY A 15 -12.50 -10.09 21.75
C GLY A 15 -12.71 -11.56 21.46
N ALA A 16 -13.70 -12.16 22.13
CA ALA A 16 -14.18 -13.49 21.80
C ALA A 16 -14.80 -13.48 20.40
N LEU A 17 -14.02 -13.90 19.39
CA LEU A 17 -14.55 -14.30 18.08
C LEU A 17 -15.20 -15.68 18.22
N LEU A 18 -16.35 -15.72 18.90
CA LEU A 18 -17.29 -16.83 18.84
C LEU A 18 -18.28 -16.57 17.69
N LEU A 19 -17.87 -16.91 16.48
CA LEU A 19 -18.77 -17.10 15.34
C LEU A 19 -18.60 -18.52 14.81
N ALA A 20 -19.10 -19.49 15.59
CA ALA A 20 -19.49 -20.76 15.05
C ALA A 20 -20.81 -20.56 14.29
N GLY A 21 -20.78 -20.73 12.97
CA GLY A 21 -21.92 -20.55 12.08
C GLY A 21 -21.72 -21.23 10.74
N CYS A 22 -21.89 -22.55 10.76
CA CYS A 22 -22.05 -23.47 9.64
C CYS A 22 -22.87 -22.90 8.46
N ALA A 23 -22.22 -22.66 7.32
CA ALA A 23 -22.84 -22.72 6.00
C ALA A 23 -21.87 -23.42 5.05
N SER A 24 -22.17 -24.68 4.74
CA SER A 24 -21.64 -25.31 3.52
C SER A 24 -22.25 -24.59 2.33
N THR A 25 -21.51 -23.65 1.76
CA THR A 25 -21.75 -23.11 0.43
C THR A 25 -20.40 -23.03 -0.26
N ASP A 26 -20.09 -24.08 -1.00
CA ASP A 26 -19.12 -24.11 -2.10
C ASP A 26 -19.48 -22.94 -3.04
N GLY A 27 -18.75 -21.84 -2.96
CA GLY A 27 -19.03 -20.58 -3.70
C GLY A 27 -18.67 -19.27 -2.98
N SER A 28 -18.12 -19.30 -1.76
CA SER A 28 -17.84 -18.09 -0.95
C SER A 28 -16.37 -17.73 -0.73
N SER A 29 -15.42 -18.50 -1.29
CA SER A 29 -13.99 -18.30 -1.03
C SER A 29 -13.36 -17.20 -1.90
N GLU A 30 -13.81 -17.02 -3.14
CA GLU A 30 -13.20 -16.05 -4.08
C GLU A 30 -13.69 -14.63 -3.82
N ALA A 31 -15.00 -14.41 -3.65
CA ALA A 31 -15.54 -13.09 -3.31
C ALA A 31 -14.95 -12.52 -2.00
N SER A 32 -14.76 -13.39 -0.99
CA SER A 32 -14.12 -12.98 0.28
C SER A 32 -12.64 -12.65 0.11
N SER A 33 -11.92 -13.31 -0.81
CA SER A 33 -10.53 -12.98 -1.14
C SER A 33 -10.42 -11.65 -1.91
N CYS A 34 -11.33 -11.39 -2.85
CA CYS A 34 -11.39 -10.12 -3.59
C CYS A 34 -11.70 -8.93 -2.69
N ASP A 35 -12.56 -9.09 -1.68
CA ASP A 35 -12.85 -8.03 -0.72
C ASP A 35 -11.61 -7.68 0.13
N VAL A 36 -10.82 -8.68 0.55
CA VAL A 36 -9.55 -8.46 1.26
C VAL A 36 -8.54 -7.75 0.34
N ILE A 37 -8.38 -8.22 -0.89
CA ILE A 37 -7.47 -7.62 -1.88
C ILE A 37 -7.84 -6.16 -2.14
N LYS A 38 -9.12 -5.83 -2.31
CA LYS A 38 -9.57 -4.43 -2.52
C LYS A 38 -9.20 -3.53 -1.34
N VAL A 39 -9.31 -4.03 -0.10
CA VAL A 39 -8.94 -3.26 1.10
C VAL A 39 -7.43 -3.02 1.13
N GLU A 40 -6.61 -4.05 0.90
CA GLU A 40 -5.16 -3.91 0.88
C GLU A 40 -4.68 -2.99 -0.25
N VAL A 41 -5.23 -3.14 -1.45
CA VAL A 41 -4.93 -2.27 -2.60
C VAL A 41 -5.29 -0.82 -2.30
N ARG A 42 -6.45 -0.57 -1.67
CA ARG A 42 -6.84 0.78 -1.24
C ARG A 42 -5.83 1.36 -0.25
N ASP A 43 -5.40 0.57 0.73
CA ASP A 43 -4.49 1.03 1.77
C ASP A 43 -3.07 1.26 1.21
N ILE A 44 -2.61 0.40 0.29
CA ILE A 44 -1.36 0.58 -0.46
C ILE A 44 -1.42 1.83 -1.33
N SER A 45 -2.48 2.00 -2.12
CA SER A 45 -2.65 3.17 -2.99
C SER A 45 -2.67 4.45 -2.15
N ASN A 46 -3.45 4.50 -1.06
CA ASN A 46 -3.47 5.67 -0.16
C ASN A 46 -2.10 5.93 0.49
N GLY A 47 -1.39 4.88 0.90
CA GLY A 47 -0.03 4.99 1.42
C GLY A 47 0.90 5.62 0.40
N ALA A 48 0.91 5.12 -0.83
CA ALA A 48 1.71 5.68 -1.92
C ALA A 48 1.35 7.13 -2.21
N GLN A 49 0.06 7.48 -2.35
CA GLN A 49 -0.36 8.86 -2.63
C GLN A 49 0.08 9.83 -1.54
N ASN A 50 -0.10 9.45 -0.27
CA ASN A 50 0.26 10.29 0.86
C ASN A 50 1.77 10.49 0.96
N THR A 51 2.56 9.42 0.76
CA THR A 51 4.03 9.52 0.80
C THR A 51 4.55 10.34 -0.36
N LEU A 52 4.08 10.11 -1.60
CA LEU A 52 4.44 10.91 -2.77
C LEU A 52 4.17 12.41 -2.58
N ALA A 53 3.12 12.76 -1.83
CA ALA A 53 2.76 14.15 -1.57
C ALA A 53 3.53 14.82 -0.43
N ALA A 54 4.17 14.04 0.46
CA ALA A 54 4.68 14.53 1.73
C ALA A 54 6.18 14.27 1.96
N GLU A 55 6.71 13.21 1.37
CA GLU A 55 8.13 12.88 1.49
C GLU A 55 8.95 13.66 0.46
N SER A 56 9.99 14.32 0.94
CA SER A 56 10.90 15.14 0.13
C SER A 56 12.28 14.52 -0.04
N ASP A 57 12.62 13.52 0.78
CA ASP A 57 13.84 12.74 0.62
C ASP A 57 13.61 11.61 -0.41
N PRO A 58 14.27 11.66 -1.59
CA PRO A 58 14.08 10.66 -2.63
C PRO A 58 14.44 9.25 -2.20
N ALA A 59 15.47 9.08 -1.35
CA ALA A 59 15.88 7.77 -0.88
C ALA A 59 14.82 7.16 0.05
N ALA A 60 14.29 7.96 0.99
CA ALA A 60 13.21 7.52 1.87
C ALA A 60 11.92 7.23 1.09
N LEU A 61 11.62 8.03 0.07
CA LEU A 61 10.48 7.82 -0.82
C LEU A 61 10.61 6.50 -1.61
N SER A 62 11.77 6.28 -2.23
CA SER A 62 12.07 5.05 -3.00
C SER A 62 11.98 3.80 -2.12
N ASP A 63 12.58 3.83 -0.92
CA ASP A 63 12.53 2.72 0.04
C ASP A 63 11.09 2.40 0.46
N TYR A 64 10.28 3.44 0.72
CA TYR A 64 8.88 3.27 1.10
C TYR A 64 8.04 2.66 -0.04
N LEU A 65 8.20 3.18 -1.26
CA LEU A 65 7.49 2.68 -2.43
C LEU A 65 7.90 1.24 -2.75
N SER A 66 9.19 0.92 -2.68
CA SER A 66 9.69 -0.46 -2.84
C SER A 66 9.03 -1.42 -1.84
N GLY A 67 8.92 -1.01 -0.56
CA GLY A 67 8.22 -1.81 0.45
C GLY A 67 6.72 -1.98 0.18
N LEU A 68 6.07 -1.00 -0.47
CA LEU A 68 4.69 -1.15 -0.93
C LEU A 68 4.56 -2.11 -2.12
N SER A 69 5.48 -2.07 -3.08
CA SER A 69 5.53 -3.03 -4.19
C SER A 69 5.69 -4.47 -3.68
N GLU A 70 6.59 -4.72 -2.72
CA GLU A 70 6.74 -6.04 -2.10
C GLU A 70 5.44 -6.56 -1.46
N ARG A 71 4.66 -5.66 -0.85
CA ARG A 71 3.33 -6.01 -0.32
C ARG A 71 2.37 -6.40 -1.45
N VAL A 72 2.39 -5.70 -2.58
CA VAL A 72 1.57 -6.07 -3.75
C VAL A 72 1.99 -7.43 -4.30
N THR A 73 3.29 -7.71 -4.44
CA THR A 73 3.78 -9.02 -4.86
C THR A 73 3.38 -10.14 -3.91
N THR A 74 3.27 -9.86 -2.61
CA THR A 74 2.70 -10.83 -1.65
C THR A 74 1.23 -11.12 -1.97
N LEU A 75 0.43 -10.09 -2.26
CA LEU A 75 -0.98 -10.25 -2.67
C LEU A 75 -1.12 -11.00 -4.00
N GLU A 76 -0.20 -10.83 -4.95
CA GLU A 76 -0.19 -11.61 -6.20
C GLU A 76 -0.10 -13.12 -5.95
N GLY A 77 0.64 -13.52 -4.90
CA GLY A 77 0.73 -14.91 -4.46
C GLY A 77 -0.56 -15.46 -3.85
N GLU A 78 -1.46 -14.57 -3.42
CA GLU A 78 -2.75 -14.87 -2.80
C GLU A 78 -3.94 -14.61 -3.74
N ALA A 79 -3.67 -14.19 -4.98
CA ALA A 79 -4.71 -13.83 -5.94
C ALA A 79 -5.63 -15.03 -6.27
N PRO A 80 -6.96 -14.83 -6.32
CA PRO A 80 -7.92 -15.91 -6.58
C PRO A 80 -7.88 -16.41 -8.03
N ASN A 81 -7.48 -15.57 -8.98
CA ASN A 81 -7.43 -15.91 -10.40
C ASN A 81 -6.32 -15.11 -11.12
N ASP A 82 -6.05 -15.51 -12.36
CA ASP A 82 -4.98 -14.92 -13.18
C ASP A 82 -5.23 -13.45 -13.55
N ASP A 83 -6.49 -13.03 -13.69
CA ASP A 83 -6.84 -11.64 -14.01
C ASP A 83 -6.52 -10.71 -12.83
N VAL A 84 -6.89 -11.12 -11.60
CA VAL A 84 -6.54 -10.41 -10.37
C VAL A 84 -5.04 -10.40 -10.16
N LYS A 85 -4.37 -11.53 -10.41
CA LYS A 85 -2.91 -11.63 -10.33
C LYS A 85 -2.22 -10.67 -11.31
N SER A 86 -2.67 -10.63 -12.56
CA SER A 86 -2.12 -9.73 -13.57
C SER A 86 -2.32 -8.26 -13.17
N ALA A 87 -3.51 -7.90 -12.70
CA ALA A 87 -3.79 -6.53 -12.28
C ALA A 87 -2.95 -6.11 -11.06
N LEU A 88 -2.72 -7.02 -10.12
CA LEU A 88 -1.81 -6.78 -8.99
C LEU A 88 -0.36 -6.61 -9.48
N GLY A 89 0.09 -7.42 -10.45
CA GLY A 89 1.39 -7.25 -11.09
C GLY A 89 1.58 -5.89 -11.76
N ASP A 90 0.54 -5.39 -12.44
CA ASP A 90 0.54 -4.04 -13.02
C ASP A 90 0.64 -2.95 -11.93
N LEU A 91 -0.09 -3.12 -10.81
CA LEU A 91 0.03 -2.21 -9.66
C LEU A 91 1.43 -2.23 -9.04
N SER A 92 2.03 -3.41 -8.85
CA SER A 92 3.40 -3.54 -8.35
C SER A 92 4.37 -2.79 -9.27
N THR A 93 4.26 -3.03 -10.58
CA THR A 93 5.09 -2.37 -11.60
C THR A 93 4.94 -0.84 -11.56
N SER A 94 3.73 -0.31 -11.42
CA SER A 94 3.51 1.14 -11.26
C SER A 94 4.17 1.70 -10.00
N ILE A 95 4.15 0.97 -8.89
CA ILE A 95 4.81 1.38 -7.65
C ILE A 95 6.34 1.31 -7.79
N GLU A 96 6.88 0.27 -8.41
CA GLU A 96 8.32 0.15 -8.71
C GLU A 96 8.80 1.27 -9.63
N ASN A 97 8.01 1.65 -10.64
CA ASN A 97 8.34 2.77 -11.50
C ASN A 97 8.37 4.09 -10.72
N ALA A 98 7.46 4.28 -9.76
CA ALA A 98 7.47 5.45 -8.88
C ALA A 98 8.70 5.45 -7.95
N ALA A 99 9.12 4.28 -7.44
CA ALA A 99 10.36 4.14 -6.68
C ALA A 99 11.60 4.47 -7.53
N GLY A 100 11.66 3.95 -8.76
CA GLY A 100 12.73 4.26 -9.71
C GLY A 100 12.76 5.73 -10.11
N TRP A 101 11.59 6.37 -10.28
CA TRP A 101 11.51 7.81 -10.49
C TRP A 101 12.08 8.58 -9.29
N ALA A 102 11.80 8.14 -8.06
CA ALA A 102 12.36 8.74 -6.85
C ALA A 102 13.89 8.59 -6.80
N ASP A 103 14.44 7.42 -7.14
CA ASP A 103 15.90 7.20 -7.22
C ASP A 103 16.60 8.11 -8.23
N GLU A 104 15.89 8.54 -9.28
CA GLU A 104 16.40 9.46 -10.30
C GLU A 104 16.37 10.93 -9.86
N GLN A 105 15.70 11.26 -8.75
CA GLN A 105 15.61 12.64 -8.26
C GLN A 105 16.92 13.08 -7.58
N PRO A 106 17.27 14.38 -7.68
CA PRO A 106 18.42 14.91 -6.97
C PRO A 106 18.26 14.74 -5.46
N THR A 107 19.33 14.29 -4.79
CA THR A 107 19.37 14.24 -3.33
C THR A 107 19.32 15.65 -2.75
N PRO A 108 18.50 15.91 -1.72
CA PRO A 108 18.40 17.22 -1.09
C PRO A 108 19.77 17.69 -0.56
N ASP A 109 20.21 18.87 -0.99
CA ASP A 109 21.38 19.52 -0.43
C ASP A 109 20.97 20.42 0.75
N PRO A 110 21.37 20.10 1.99
CA PRO A 110 21.02 20.90 3.16
C PRO A 110 21.66 22.30 3.17
N GLU A 111 22.66 22.55 2.30
CA GLU A 111 23.33 23.85 2.15
C GLU A 111 22.80 24.67 0.95
N ALA A 112 21.85 24.14 0.18
CA ALA A 112 21.26 24.87 -0.95
C ALA A 112 20.46 26.10 -0.48
N GLU A 113 20.61 27.22 -1.21
CA GLU A 113 19.89 28.47 -0.89
C GLU A 113 18.38 28.36 -1.12
N GLU A 114 17.94 27.45 -2.01
CA GLU A 114 16.53 27.07 -2.16
C GLU A 114 16.39 25.54 -2.09
N PRO A 115 15.39 25.03 -1.36
CA PRO A 115 15.11 23.60 -1.35
C PRO A 115 14.62 23.20 -2.74
N GLU A 116 15.41 22.41 -3.46
CA GLU A 116 14.92 21.71 -4.64
C GLU A 116 14.01 20.58 -4.16
N GLY A 117 12.70 20.87 -4.16
CA GLY A 117 11.69 19.86 -3.93
C GLY A 117 11.60 18.91 -5.12
N LEU A 118 10.98 17.76 -4.91
CA LEU A 118 10.67 16.83 -5.98
C LEU A 118 9.76 17.50 -7.04
N ASP A 119 9.93 17.10 -8.31
CA ASP A 119 9.12 17.61 -9.41
C ASP A 119 7.62 17.32 -9.17
N ALA A 120 6.81 18.37 -9.05
CA ALA A 120 5.39 18.27 -8.78
C ALA A 120 4.60 17.60 -9.92
N ASP A 121 5.01 17.81 -11.17
CA ASP A 121 4.38 17.15 -12.32
C ASP A 121 4.78 15.65 -12.35
N GLY A 122 6.02 15.34 -11.99
CA GLY A 122 6.50 13.98 -11.75
C GLY A 122 5.71 13.27 -10.66
N ILE A 123 5.51 13.90 -9.49
CA ILE A 123 4.66 13.37 -8.41
C ILE A 123 3.25 13.07 -8.96
N ALA A 124 2.62 14.04 -9.62
CA ALA A 124 1.27 13.86 -10.13
C ALA A 124 1.16 12.69 -11.12
N ALA A 125 2.15 12.53 -12.00
CA ALA A 125 2.19 11.42 -12.96
C ALA A 125 2.31 10.06 -12.27
N GLN A 126 3.17 9.94 -11.23
CA GLN A 126 3.27 8.70 -10.45
C GLN A 126 1.98 8.41 -9.69
N GLN A 127 1.37 9.43 -9.08
CA GLN A 127 0.12 9.30 -8.37
C GLN A 127 -1.02 8.83 -9.29
N GLU A 128 -1.13 9.40 -10.50
CA GLU A 128 -2.12 9.00 -11.50
C GLU A 128 -1.91 7.54 -11.95
N SER A 129 -0.65 7.15 -12.22
CA SER A 129 -0.32 5.78 -12.64
C SER A 129 -0.73 4.75 -11.59
N ILE A 130 -0.33 4.97 -10.32
CA ILE A 130 -0.67 4.07 -9.20
C ILE A 130 -2.17 4.02 -8.99
N GLN A 131 -2.87 5.16 -9.06
CA GLN A 131 -4.32 5.19 -8.91
C GLN A 131 -5.03 4.41 -10.01
N ALA A 132 -4.61 4.58 -11.27
CA ALA A 132 -5.19 3.86 -12.40
C ALA A 132 -5.02 2.35 -12.25
N ALA A 133 -3.84 1.88 -11.84
CA ALA A 133 -3.59 0.46 -11.60
C ALA A 133 -4.41 -0.08 -10.41
N ALA A 134 -4.51 0.66 -9.30
CA ALA A 134 -5.32 0.27 -8.14
C ALA A 134 -6.83 0.17 -8.49
N VAL A 135 -7.34 1.09 -9.31
CA VAL A 135 -8.71 1.02 -9.85
C VAL A 135 -8.87 -0.23 -10.69
N LYS A 136 -7.90 -0.56 -11.54
CA LYS A 136 -7.95 -1.76 -12.39
C LYS A 136 -8.07 -3.04 -11.57
N VAL A 137 -7.33 -3.17 -10.46
CA VAL A 137 -7.47 -4.30 -9.53
C VAL A 137 -8.90 -4.37 -8.97
N THR A 138 -9.45 -3.22 -8.58
CA THR A 138 -10.82 -3.16 -8.06
C THR A 138 -11.85 -3.62 -9.09
N GLU A 139 -11.70 -3.21 -10.36
CA GLU A 139 -12.57 -3.62 -11.46
C GLU A 139 -12.54 -5.12 -11.70
N VAL A 140 -11.35 -5.72 -11.81
CA VAL A 140 -11.23 -7.17 -12.06
C VAL A 140 -11.73 -8.01 -10.88
N CYS A 141 -11.62 -7.49 -9.66
CA CYS A 141 -12.22 -8.10 -8.47
C CYS A 141 -13.75 -7.87 -8.35
N THR A 142 -14.41 -7.23 -9.32
CA THR A 142 -15.89 -7.10 -9.40
C THR A 142 -16.50 -7.86 -10.57
N THR A 143 -15.69 -8.32 -11.51
CA THR A 143 -16.09 -9.25 -12.56
C THR A 143 -16.02 -10.68 -12.03
N ASP A 144 -17.08 -11.08 -11.31
CA ASP A 144 -17.44 -12.49 -11.07
C ASP A 144 -18.45 -12.97 -12.13
#